data_AF-A0A7J4IHA1-F1
#
_entry.id   AF-A0A7J4IHA1-F1
#
_cell.length_a   1.000
_cell.length_b   1.000
_cell.length_c   1.000
_cell.angle_alpha   90.00
_cell.angle_beta   90.00
_cell.angle_gamma   90.00
#
_symmetry.space_group_name_H-M   'P 1'
#
loop_
_entity.id
_entity.type
_entity.pdbx_description
1 polymer ?
#
loop_
_entity_poly.entity_id
_entity_poly.type
_entity_poly.pdbx_seq_one_letter_code
_entity_poly.pdbx_strand_id
1 'polypeptide(L)'
;MSYCTTAELLLRTGSTLGADVLQAIIDDADREIDAWLAPRGLSGTSSGACKSASLELAKAGILDRMRLDGTQPDSSTEGDVSSSVQIEPAIKRHRATAFALLQEYVDAQPTKPLERNRRVMRVAGR
;
A
#
# COMPACT_ATOMS: atom_id res chain seq x y z
N MET A 1 5.35 4.43 11.47
CA MET A 1 6.16 5.39 10.69
C MET A 1 5.33 5.75 9.48
N SER A 2 5.15 7.03 9.15
CA SER A 2 4.38 7.39 7.96
C SER A 2 5.25 7.53 6.72
N TYR A 3 4.87 6.86 5.63
CA TYR A 3 5.58 6.96 4.34
C TYR A 3 5.10 8.14 3.49
N CYS A 4 3.85 8.57 3.65
CA CYS A 4 3.30 9.77 3.02
C CYS A 4 2.59 10.68 4.04
N THR A 5 2.28 11.92 3.64
CA THR A 5 1.61 12.89 4.52
C THR A 5 0.14 13.10 4.12
N THR A 6 -0.69 13.49 5.09
CA THR A 6 -2.10 13.84 4.85
C THR A 6 -2.26 14.97 3.84
N ALA A 7 -1.34 15.95 3.83
CA ALA A 7 -1.33 17.05 2.87
C ALA A 7 -1.11 16.57 1.43
N GLU A 8 -0.21 15.62 1.22
CA GLU A 8 0.05 15.04 -0.10
C GLU A 8 -1.13 14.21 -0.60
N LEU A 9 -1.76 13.47 0.31
CA LEU A 9 -2.95 12.68 0.00
C LEU A 9 -4.14 13.60 -0.35
N LEU A 10 -4.33 14.68 0.41
CA LEU A 10 -5.33 15.70 0.17
C LEU A 10 -5.14 16.37 -1.20
N LEU A 11 -3.92 16.81 -1.51
CA LEU A 11 -3.59 17.45 -2.78
C LEU A 11 -3.91 16.55 -3.99
N ARG A 12 -3.74 15.23 -3.85
CA ARG A 12 -3.96 14.27 -4.94
C ARG A 12 -5.38 13.77 -5.08
N THR A 13 -6.17 13.78 -4.01
CA THR A 13 -7.52 13.21 -4.01
C THR A 13 -8.62 14.27 -3.93
N GLY A 14 -8.30 15.49 -3.47
CA GLY A 14 -9.30 16.51 -3.16
C GLY A 14 -10.26 16.10 -2.05
N SER A 15 -9.89 15.09 -1.23
CA SER A 15 -10.75 14.52 -0.21
C SER A 15 -11.20 15.55 0.82
N THR A 16 -12.47 15.52 1.21
CA THR A 16 -13.02 16.37 2.28
C THR A 16 -12.94 15.71 3.66
N LEU A 17 -12.33 14.52 3.75
CA LEU A 17 -12.16 13.79 5.00
C LEU A 17 -11.27 14.59 5.97
N GLY A 18 -11.59 14.50 7.27
CA GLY A 18 -10.79 15.11 8.33
C GLY A 18 -9.36 14.54 8.36
N ALA A 19 -8.41 15.36 8.83
CA ALA A 19 -7.00 14.99 8.89
C ALA A 19 -6.75 13.69 9.67
N ASP A 20 -7.50 13.44 10.75
CA ASP A 20 -7.39 12.21 11.56
C ASP A 20 -7.79 10.97 10.77
N VAL A 21 -8.82 11.09 9.91
CA VAL A 21 -9.27 10.00 9.05
C VAL A 21 -8.24 9.72 7.95
N LEU A 22 -7.72 10.79 7.32
CA LEU A 22 -6.66 10.64 6.32
C LEU A 22 -5.41 10.00 6.93
N GLN A 23 -5.05 10.37 8.15
CA GLN A 23 -3.92 9.77 8.86
C GLN A 23 -4.16 8.30 9.18
N ALA A 24 -5.35 7.91 9.65
CA ALA A 24 -5.67 6.51 9.90
C ALA A 24 -5.57 5.64 8.62
N ILE A 25 -6.04 6.17 7.48
CA ILE A 25 -5.93 5.49 6.19
C ILE A 25 -4.46 5.32 5.77
N ILE A 26 -3.63 6.35 5.99
CA ILE A 26 -2.18 6.28 5.74
C ILE A 26 -1.53 5.25 6.66
N ASP A 27 -1.86 5.24 7.95
CA ASP A 27 -1.30 4.30 8.92
C ASP A 27 -1.61 2.85 8.56
N ASP A 28 -2.82 2.56 8.08
CA ASP A 28 -3.19 1.23 7.61
C ASP A 28 -2.43 0.83 6.33
N ALA A 29 -2.30 1.75 5.37
CA ALA A 29 -1.51 1.54 4.16
C ALA A 29 -0.03 1.25 4.50
N ASP A 30 0.53 1.98 5.47
CA ASP A 30 1.92 1.84 5.88
C ASP A 30 2.16 0.50 6.60
N ARG A 31 1.21 0.05 7.43
CA ARG A 31 1.23 -1.30 8.03
C ARG A 31 1.19 -2.40 6.97
N GLU A 32 0.40 -2.22 5.91
CA GLU A 32 0.32 -3.18 4.80
C GLU A 32 1.66 -3.27 4.05
N ILE A 33 2.32 -2.14 3.81
CA ILE A 33 3.67 -2.09 3.23
C ILE A 33 4.68 -2.81 4.13
N ASP A 34 4.67 -2.51 5.43
CA ASP A 34 5.58 -3.13 6.40
C ASP A 34 5.38 -4.64 6.48
N ALA A 35 4.12 -5.10 6.52
CA ALA A 35 3.77 -6.51 6.51
C ALA A 35 4.22 -7.21 5.22
N TRP A 36 4.20 -6.52 4.08
CA TRP A 36 4.65 -7.05 2.81
C TRP A 36 6.19 -7.12 2.70
N LEU A 37 6.90 -6.14 3.26
CA LEU A 37 8.37 -6.08 3.24
C LEU A 37 9.03 -6.97 4.31
N ALA A 38 8.41 -7.14 5.48
CA ALA A 38 9.01 -7.88 6.61
C ALA A 38 9.43 -9.33 6.26
N PRO A 39 8.63 -10.16 5.55
CA PRO A 39 9.04 -11.50 5.13
C PRO A 39 10.25 -11.52 4.18
N ARG A 40 10.54 -10.39 3.52
CA ARG A 40 11.67 -10.23 2.59
C ARG A 40 12.93 -9.72 3.30
N GLY A 41 12.87 -9.52 4.63
CA GLY A 41 13.97 -8.98 5.42
C GLY A 41 14.27 -7.50 5.11
N LEU A 42 13.30 -6.80 4.53
CA LEU A 42 13.41 -5.40 4.16
C LEU A 42 12.53 -4.55 5.08
N SER A 43 12.90 -3.29 5.21
CA SER A 43 12.10 -2.27 5.90
C SER A 43 11.90 -1.11 4.94
N GLY A 44 10.69 -0.55 4.92
CA GLY A 44 10.38 0.56 4.04
C GLY A 44 11.13 1.83 4.42
N THR A 45 11.28 2.73 3.46
CA THR A 45 11.87 4.06 3.64
C THR A 45 10.88 5.12 3.21
N SER A 46 10.77 6.26 3.91
CA SER A 46 9.86 7.36 3.53
C SER A 46 10.20 8.08 2.22
N SER A 47 11.10 7.52 1.41
CA SER A 47 11.52 8.04 0.11
C SER A 47 11.26 7.02 -1.01
N GLY A 48 11.07 7.55 -2.23
CA GLY A 48 10.96 6.73 -3.44
C GLY A 48 9.71 5.85 -3.48
N ALA A 49 9.92 4.56 -3.75
CA ALA A 49 8.87 3.60 -4.06
C ALA A 49 7.88 3.35 -2.91
N CYS A 50 8.34 3.29 -1.65
CA CYS A 50 7.46 3.08 -0.50
C CYS A 50 6.50 4.25 -0.28
N LYS A 51 6.96 5.50 -0.51
CA LYS A 51 6.10 6.69 -0.47
C LYS A 51 5.03 6.66 -1.56
N SER A 52 5.43 6.32 -2.79
CA SER A 52 4.48 6.19 -3.89
C SER A 52 3.48 5.05 -3.67
N ALA A 53 3.94 3.91 -3.15
CA ALA A 53 3.07 2.78 -2.79
C ALA A 53 2.08 3.15 -1.68
N SER A 54 2.53 3.86 -0.65
CA SER A 54 1.67 4.34 0.44
C SER A 54 0.58 5.29 -0.07
N LEU A 55 0.93 6.23 -0.96
CA LEU A 55 -0.05 7.11 -1.60
C LEU A 55 -1.09 6.33 -2.44
N GLU A 56 -0.67 5.31 -3.18
CA GLU A 56 -1.58 4.50 -3.98
C GLU A 56 -2.51 3.63 -3.11
N LEU A 57 -1.99 3.02 -2.03
CA LEU A 57 -2.81 2.29 -1.06
C LEU A 57 -3.77 3.20 -0.30
N ALA A 58 -3.33 4.40 0.09
CA ALA A 58 -4.19 5.37 0.76
C ALA A 58 -5.32 5.86 -0.14
N LYS A 59 -5.09 6.05 -1.45
CA LYS A 59 -6.17 6.31 -2.42
C LYS A 59 -7.17 5.16 -2.48
N ALA A 60 -6.69 3.92 -2.51
CA ALA A 60 -7.54 2.74 -2.48
C ALA A 60 -8.39 2.70 -1.19
N GLY A 61 -7.81 3.06 -0.05
CA GLY A 61 -8.53 3.15 1.23
C GLY A 61 -9.60 4.25 1.27
N ILE A 62 -9.34 5.41 0.63
CA ILE A 62 -10.37 6.45 0.47
C ILE A 62 -11.54 5.94 -0.37
N LEU A 63 -11.26 5.32 -1.52
CA LEU A 63 -12.28 4.78 -2.40
C LEU A 63 -13.11 3.67 -1.72
N ASP A 64 -12.46 2.78 -0.99
CA ASP A 64 -13.12 1.71 -0.25
C ASP A 64 -14.02 2.27 0.86
N ARG A 65 -13.57 3.32 1.56
CA ARG A 65 -14.42 4.04 2.52
C ARG A 65 -15.63 4.68 1.86
N MET A 66 -15.46 5.38 0.72
CA MET A 66 -16.56 6.02 0.00
C MET A 66 -17.60 5.00 -0.51
N ARG A 67 -17.12 3.80 -0.86
CA ARG A 67 -17.97 2.65 -1.19
C ARG A 67 -18.76 2.18 0.02
N LEU A 68 -18.11 2.01 1.19
CA LEU A 68 -18.73 1.53 2.42
C LEU A 68 -19.72 2.53 3.04
N ASP A 69 -19.42 3.83 2.95
CA ASP A 69 -20.27 4.93 3.45
C ASP A 69 -21.39 5.31 2.46
N GLY A 70 -21.43 4.67 1.28
CA GLY A 70 -22.46 4.88 0.26
C GLY A 70 -22.38 6.23 -0.45
N THR A 71 -21.34 7.03 -0.22
CA THR A 71 -21.14 8.33 -0.88
C THR A 71 -20.81 8.17 -2.37
N GLN A 72 -20.11 7.08 -2.73
CA GLN A 72 -19.98 6.61 -4.10
C GLN A 72 -20.12 5.09 -4.09
N PRO A 73 -21.33 4.54 -4.33
CA PRO A 73 -21.49 3.10 -4.48
C PRO A 73 -21.07 2.66 -5.89
N ASP A 74 -20.67 1.38 -6.04
CA ASP A 74 -20.28 0.81 -7.35
C ASP A 74 -21.41 0.86 -8.40
N SER A 75 -22.64 0.95 -7.92
CA SER A 75 -23.84 1.11 -8.74
C SER A 75 -24.79 2.06 -8.03
N SER A 76 -25.07 3.20 -8.66
CA SER A 76 -26.17 4.07 -8.28
C SER A 76 -27.29 3.87 -9.28
N THR A 77 -28.47 3.50 -8.79
CA THR A 77 -29.70 3.47 -9.60
C THR A 77 -30.51 4.70 -9.26
N GLU A 78 -30.57 5.67 -10.17
CA GLU A 78 -31.49 6.81 -10.08
C GLU A 78 -32.55 6.66 -11.19
N GLY A 79 -33.77 6.27 -10.80
CA GLY A 79 -34.86 6.01 -11.76
C GLY A 79 -34.53 4.84 -12.70
N ASP A 80 -34.68 5.07 -14.01
CA ASP A 80 -34.40 4.09 -15.08
C ASP A 80 -32.93 4.10 -15.55
N VAL A 81 -32.09 5.00 -15.02
CA VAL A 81 -30.69 5.17 -15.42
C VAL A 81 -29.78 4.54 -14.36
N SER A 82 -29.18 3.41 -14.71
CA SER A 82 -28.13 2.78 -13.90
C SER A 82 -26.77 3.28 -14.36
N SER A 83 -26.11 4.08 -13.52
CA SER A 83 -24.71 4.47 -13.73
C SER A 83 -23.83 3.64 -12.80
N SER A 84 -23.01 2.75 -13.38
CA SER A 84 -22.03 2.00 -12.59
C SER A 84 -20.73 2.81 -12.49
N VAL A 85 -20.43 3.28 -11.30
CA VAL A 85 -19.11 3.82 -10.99
C VAL A 85 -18.23 2.60 -10.72
N GLN A 86 -17.23 2.39 -11.58
CA GLN A 86 -16.34 1.24 -11.52
C GLN A 86 -15.30 1.45 -10.39
N ILE A 87 -15.73 1.43 -9.12
CA ILE A 87 -14.90 1.75 -7.96
C ILE A 87 -14.04 0.55 -7.57
N GLU A 88 -14.60 -0.66 -7.52
CA GLU A 88 -13.84 -1.89 -7.29
C GLU A 88 -12.62 -2.06 -8.23
N PRO A 89 -12.76 -1.91 -9.56
CA PRO A 89 -11.59 -2.02 -10.43
C PRO A 89 -10.61 -0.85 -10.25
N ALA A 90 -11.06 0.34 -9.83
CA ALA A 90 -10.16 1.43 -9.46
C ALA A 90 -9.34 1.09 -8.20
N ILE A 91 -9.99 0.56 -7.15
CA ILE A 91 -9.33 0.05 -5.93
C ILE A 91 -8.29 -1.02 -6.30
N LYS A 92 -8.67 -2.00 -7.12
CA LYS A 92 -7.76 -3.07 -7.57
C LYS A 92 -6.55 -2.51 -8.33
N ARG A 93 -6.77 -1.54 -9.22
CA ARG A 93 -5.69 -0.89 -9.98
C ARG A 93 -4.72 -0.15 -9.08
N HIS A 94 -5.22 0.62 -8.10
CA HIS A 94 -4.38 1.34 -7.15
C HIS A 94 -3.54 0.36 -6.30
N ARG A 95 -4.16 -0.70 -5.77
CA ARG A 95 -3.41 -1.74 -5.03
C ARG A 95 -2.37 -2.43 -5.90
N ALA A 96 -2.72 -2.84 -7.12
CA ALA A 96 -1.79 -3.47 -8.05
C ALA A 96 -0.59 -2.56 -8.37
N THR A 97 -0.83 -1.26 -8.54
CA THR A 97 0.22 -0.27 -8.81
C THR A 97 1.13 -0.10 -7.60
N ALA A 98 0.57 -0.05 -6.38
CA ALA A 98 1.35 0.02 -5.15
C ALA A 98 2.30 -1.18 -5.01
N PHE A 99 1.79 -2.40 -5.19
CA PHE A 99 2.61 -3.61 -5.08
C PHE A 99 3.63 -3.75 -6.20
N ALA A 100 3.35 -3.25 -7.41
CA ALA A 100 4.34 -3.20 -8.49
C ALA A 100 5.53 -2.29 -8.12
N LEU A 101 5.27 -1.13 -7.51
CA LEU A 101 6.32 -0.22 -7.02
C LEU A 101 7.13 -0.84 -5.89
N LEU A 102 6.48 -1.56 -4.96
CA LEU A 102 7.18 -2.30 -3.90
C LEU A 102 8.01 -3.45 -4.47
N GLN A 103 7.55 -4.12 -5.52
CA GLN A 103 8.32 -5.16 -6.20
C GLN A 103 9.58 -4.58 -6.85
N GLU A 104 9.46 -3.46 -7.57
CA GLU A 104 10.62 -2.74 -8.11
C GLU A 104 11.60 -2.33 -7.00
N TYR A 105 11.08 -1.88 -5.86
CA TYR A 105 11.91 -1.57 -4.69
C TYR A 105 12.69 -2.77 -4.18
N VAL A 106 12.06 -3.94 -4.08
CA VAL A 106 12.71 -5.19 -3.66
C VAL A 106 13.77 -5.61 -4.67
N ASP A 107 13.45 -5.56 -5.96
CA ASP A 107 14.35 -5.98 -7.04
C ASP A 107 15.59 -5.08 -7.15
N ALA A 108 15.45 -3.79 -6.79
CA ALA A 108 16.56 -2.84 -6.72
C ALA A 108 17.48 -3.05 -5.51
N GLN A 109 17.07 -3.84 -4.50
CA GLN A 109 17.94 -4.09 -3.35
C GLN A 109 19.10 -5.01 -3.75
N PRO A 110 20.35 -4.70 -3.35
CA PRO A 110 21.43 -5.64 -3.51
C PRO A 110 21.06 -6.91 -2.76
N THR A 111 20.96 -8.03 -3.47
CA THR A 111 20.70 -9.34 -2.87
C THR A 111 21.82 -9.63 -1.88
N LYS A 112 21.58 -9.35 -0.60
CA LYS A 112 22.46 -9.89 0.46
C LYS A 112 22.34 -11.40 0.32
N PRO A 113 23.45 -12.13 0.04
CA PRO A 113 23.41 -13.57 0.09
C PRO A 113 22.92 -13.90 1.49
N LEU A 114 21.79 -14.60 1.60
CA LEU A 114 21.37 -15.17 2.86
C LEU A 114 22.56 -15.96 3.37
N GLU A 115 23.27 -15.45 4.38
CA GLU A 115 24.24 -16.21 5.16
C GLU A 115 23.44 -17.30 5.87
N ARG A 116 23.11 -18.33 5.09
CA ARG A 116 22.45 -19.53 5.55
C ARG A 116 23.53 -20.25 6.33
N ASN A 117 23.61 -19.89 7.62
CA ASN A 117 24.44 -20.46 8.69
C ASN A 117 24.96 -21.85 8.33
N ARG A 118 26.09 -21.89 7.61
CA ARG A 118 26.76 -23.14 7.27
C ARG A 118 27.61 -23.46 8.48
N ARG A 119 26.96 -23.87 9.58
CA ARG A 119 27.62 -24.58 10.69
C ARG A 119 28.13 -25.91 10.14
N VAL A 120 29.25 -25.86 9.44
CA VAL A 120 30.07 -27.04 9.19
C VAL A 120 30.64 -27.42 10.55
N MET A 121 29.97 -28.35 11.23
CA MET A 121 30.57 -29.12 12.32
C MET A 121 31.83 -29.77 11.75
N ARG A 122 32.99 -29.21 12.07
CA ARG A 122 34.26 -29.92 11.90
C ARG A 122 34.28 -31.01 12.97
N VAL A 123 33.88 -32.22 12.60
CA VAL A 123 34.14 -33.42 13.40
C VAL A 123 35.64 -33.69 13.28
N ALA A 124 36.41 -33.22 14.27
CA ALA A 124 37.77 -33.69 14.49
C ALA A 124 37.68 -35.09 15.12
N GLY A 125 37.73 -36.12 14.27
CA GLY A 125 37.87 -37.52 14.67
C GLY A 125 39.34 -37.91 14.69
N ARG A 126 39.75 -38.50 15.83
CA ARG A 126 41.08 -39.02 16.19
C ARG A 126 41.64 -40.06 15.23
#